data_AF-A0A9P5VRD7-F1
#
_entry.id   AF-A0A9P5VRD7-F1
#
_cell.length_a   1.000
_cell.length_b   1.000
_cell.length_c   1.000
_cell.angle_alpha   90.00
_cell.angle_beta   90.00
_cell.angle_gamma   90.00
#
_symmetry.space_group_name_H-M   'P 1'
#
loop_
_entity.id
_entity.type
_entity.pdbx_description
1 polymer ?
#
loop_
_entity_poly.entity_id
_entity_poly.type
_entity_poly.pdbx_seq_one_letter_code
_entity_poly.pdbx_strand_id
1 'polypeptide(L)'
;MYQNDAIWGNQANIKRWILNVLMQISSAPGIENDVHPLIQELAKDGDAKKQELYKASLARGLEFHPLNIFPAPFASPSLLDRVQNRPDVEGNLRILKRNRSNARGTSVYIQPQAKPSIQAPDDTRFPLMEKVMEFLDSDQKVFLLLGDSGA
;
A
#
# COMPACT_ATOMS: atom_id res chain seq x y z
N MET A 1 25.19 2.19 -8.70
CA MET A 1 25.69 0.92 -8.15
C MET A 1 25.22 0.82 -6.72
N TYR A 2 24.39 -0.17 -6.37
CA TYR A 2 23.79 -0.28 -5.04
C TYR A 2 24.85 -0.68 -4.01
N GLN A 3 24.89 -0.02 -2.85
CA GLN A 3 25.94 -0.23 -1.83
C GLN A 3 26.05 -1.70 -1.36
N ASN A 4 24.97 -2.46 -1.40
CA ASN A 4 24.93 -3.87 -0.95
C ASN A 4 25.05 -4.89 -2.09
N ASP A 5 25.32 -4.46 -3.32
CA ASP A 5 25.40 -5.35 -4.48
C ASP A 5 26.53 -6.39 -4.34
N ALA A 6 27.65 -6.01 -3.71
CA ALA A 6 28.75 -6.94 -3.42
C ALA A 6 28.36 -8.05 -2.43
N ILE A 7 27.38 -7.80 -1.54
CA ILE A 7 26.99 -8.72 -0.47
C ILE A 7 25.82 -9.60 -0.93
N TRP A 8 24.80 -9.02 -1.57
CA TRP A 8 23.61 -9.75 -2.00
C TRP A 8 23.69 -10.27 -3.42
N GLY A 9 24.46 -9.61 -4.29
CA GLY A 9 24.70 -10.01 -5.66
C GLY A 9 25.50 -11.31 -5.81
N ASN A 10 25.96 -11.93 -4.71
CA ASN A 10 26.56 -13.28 -4.71
C ASN A 10 25.66 -14.36 -4.09
N GLN A 11 24.53 -13.98 -3.50
CA GLN A 11 23.63 -14.92 -2.84
C GLN A 11 22.71 -15.61 -3.86
N ALA A 12 22.91 -16.91 -4.07
CA ALA A 12 22.16 -17.69 -5.06
C ALA A 12 20.66 -17.81 -4.75
N ASN A 13 20.30 -17.83 -3.46
CA ASN A 13 18.91 -17.82 -2.98
C ASN A 13 18.19 -16.51 -3.32
N ILE A 14 18.85 -15.35 -3.14
CA ILE A 14 18.27 -14.04 -3.45
C ILE A 14 18.05 -13.91 -4.96
N LYS A 15 19.05 -14.26 -5.77
CA LYS A 15 18.91 -14.26 -7.24
C LYS A 15 17.79 -15.17 -7.71
N ARG A 16 17.68 -16.36 -7.13
CA ARG A 16 16.60 -17.31 -7.44
C ARG A 16 15.23 -16.73 -7.09
N TRP A 17 15.10 -16.08 -5.93
CA TRP A 17 13.85 -15.45 -5.54
C TRP A 17 13.45 -14.30 -6.47
N ILE A 18 14.39 -13.45 -6.87
CA ILE A 18 14.15 -12.37 -7.85
C ILE A 18 13.66 -12.94 -9.18
N LEU A 19 14.30 -14.01 -9.68
CA LEU A 19 13.86 -14.68 -10.91
C LEU A 19 12.45 -15.26 -10.79
N ASN A 20 12.11 -15.88 -9.66
CA ASN A 20 10.76 -16.39 -9.42
C ASN A 20 9.71 -15.27 -9.44
N VAL A 21 10.01 -14.13 -8.80
CA VAL A 21 9.10 -12.96 -8.81
C VAL A 21 8.94 -12.41 -10.22
N LEU A 22 10.02 -12.26 -10.98
CA LEU A 22 9.95 -11.79 -12.37
C LEU A 22 9.13 -12.74 -13.25
N MET A 23 9.29 -14.05 -13.09
CA MET A 23 8.47 -15.03 -13.81
C MET A 23 6.98 -14.94 -13.44
N GLN A 24 6.66 -14.75 -12.16
CA GLN A 24 5.28 -14.55 -11.71
C GLN A 24 4.65 -13.28 -12.29
N ILE A 25 5.41 -12.18 -12.35
CA ILE A 25 4.95 -10.92 -12.96
C ILE A 25 4.79 -11.08 -14.47
N SER A 26 5.66 -11.84 -15.14
CA SER A 26 5.52 -12.13 -16.58
C SER A 26 4.29 -12.98 -16.92
N SER A 27 3.71 -13.69 -15.92
CA SER A 27 2.45 -14.42 -16.08
C SER A 27 1.23 -13.55 -15.75
N ALA A 28 1.41 -12.29 -15.36
CA ALA A 28 0.33 -11.37 -15.04
C ALA A 28 -0.07 -10.55 -16.29
N PRO A 29 -1.37 -10.45 -16.62
CA PRO A 29 -1.83 -9.80 -17.84
C PRO A 29 -1.52 -8.29 -17.80
N GLY A 30 -0.88 -7.79 -18.87
CA GLY A 30 -0.62 -6.37 -19.09
C GLY A 30 0.84 -5.91 -18.92
N ILE A 31 1.70 -6.72 -18.28
CA ILE A 31 3.13 -6.40 -18.07
C ILE A 31 4.06 -7.41 -18.78
N GLU A 32 3.47 -8.39 -19.47
CA GLU A 32 4.17 -9.51 -20.12
C GLU A 32 5.24 -9.03 -21.12
N ASN A 33 4.91 -8.02 -21.92
CA ASN A 33 5.77 -7.49 -22.98
C ASN A 33 7.02 -6.77 -22.45
N ASP A 34 6.97 -6.21 -21.24
CA ASP A 34 8.09 -5.49 -20.64
C ASP A 34 9.02 -6.42 -19.85
N VAL A 35 8.47 -7.51 -19.30
CA VAL A 35 9.22 -8.42 -18.42
C VAL A 35 9.91 -9.53 -19.21
N HIS A 36 9.33 -10.01 -20.30
CA HIS A 36 9.95 -11.01 -21.16
C HIS A 36 11.34 -10.63 -21.72
N PRO A 37 11.57 -9.42 -22.27
CA PRO A 37 12.90 -9.03 -22.73
C PRO A 37 13.91 -8.95 -21.58
N LEU A 38 13.47 -8.49 -20.41
CA LEU A 38 14.32 -8.39 -19.22
C LEU A 38 14.74 -9.77 -18.68
N ILE A 39 13.84 -10.75 -18.70
CA ILE A 39 14.15 -12.15 -18.39
C ILE A 39 15.14 -12.74 -19.41
N GLN A 40 14.97 -12.44 -20.70
CA GLN A 40 15.88 -12.90 -21.75
C GLN A 40 17.29 -12.27 -21.66
N GLU A 41 17.38 -10.99 -21.29
CA GLU A 41 18.66 -10.34 -21.03
C GLU A 41 19.35 -10.94 -19.82
N LEU A 42 18.63 -11.16 -18.71
CA LEU A 42 19.16 -11.84 -17.51
C LEU A 42 19.63 -13.26 -17.78
N ALA A 43 19.01 -13.98 -18.73
CA ALA A 43 19.46 -15.30 -19.16
C ALA A 43 20.79 -15.27 -19.92
N LYS A 44 21.11 -14.13 -20.55
CA LYS A 44 22.33 -13.92 -21.34
C LYS A 44 23.42 -13.18 -20.56
N ASP A 45 23.05 -12.47 -19.49
CA ASP A 45 23.94 -11.58 -18.75
C ASP A 45 24.85 -12.32 -17.75
N GLY A 46 26.15 -12.31 -18.06
CA GLY A 46 27.23 -12.68 -17.15
C GLY A 46 27.45 -14.17 -16.88
N ASP A 47 28.66 -14.43 -16.36
CA ASP A 47 29.26 -15.65 -15.79
C ASP A 47 28.51 -16.99 -15.93
N ALA A 48 29.19 -18.04 -16.40
CA ALA A 48 28.61 -19.38 -16.63
C ALA A 48 27.82 -19.93 -15.43
N LYS A 49 28.25 -19.60 -14.20
CA LYS A 49 27.55 -19.96 -12.95
C LYS A 49 26.16 -19.32 -12.82
N LYS A 50 25.97 -18.08 -13.29
CA LYS A 50 24.67 -17.39 -13.28
C LYS A 50 23.71 -18.03 -14.29
N GLN A 51 24.22 -18.40 -15.46
CA GLN A 51 23.44 -19.08 -16.50
C GLN A 51 22.98 -20.48 -16.05
N GLU A 52 23.84 -21.23 -15.36
CA GLU A 52 23.46 -22.53 -14.77
C GLU A 52 22.39 -22.36 -13.69
N LEU A 53 22.51 -21.36 -12.81
CA LEU A 53 21.48 -21.06 -11.81
C LEU A 53 20.14 -20.72 -12.45
N TYR A 54 20.14 -19.94 -13.54
CA TYR A 54 18.96 -19.59 -14.31
C TYR A 54 18.28 -20.83 -14.92
N LYS A 55 19.05 -21.71 -15.57
CA LYS A 55 18.54 -22.97 -16.13
C LYS A 55 17.99 -23.89 -15.03
N ALA A 56 18.69 -23.96 -13.88
CA ALA A 56 18.26 -24.77 -12.74
C ALA A 56 16.96 -24.25 -12.09
N SER A 57 16.74 -22.92 -12.04
CA SER A 57 15.47 -22.35 -11.57
C SER A 57 14.31 -22.62 -12.52
N LEU A 58 14.55 -22.59 -13.83
CA LEU A 58 13.52 -22.89 -14.83
C LEU A 58 13.10 -24.36 -14.79
N ALA A 59 14.07 -25.27 -14.62
CA ALA A 59 13.83 -26.71 -14.59
C ALA A 59 13.10 -27.21 -13.32
N ARG A 60 13.19 -26.49 -12.21
CA ARG A 60 12.61 -26.89 -10.92
C ARG A 60 11.12 -26.54 -10.77
N GLY A 61 10.56 -25.77 -11.72
CA GLY A 61 9.16 -25.36 -11.70
C GLY A 61 8.88 -24.23 -10.71
N LEU A 62 7.85 -23.44 -11.01
CA LEU A 62 7.41 -22.30 -10.21
C LEU A 62 6.95 -22.77 -8.83
N GLU A 63 7.75 -22.50 -7.78
CA GLU A 63 7.22 -22.55 -6.43
C GLU A 63 6.23 -21.39 -6.29
N PHE A 64 4.95 -21.71 -6.42
CA PHE A 64 3.83 -20.79 -6.21
C PHE A 64 3.80 -20.37 -4.74
N HIS A 65 4.52 -19.31 -4.43
CA HIS A 65 4.21 -18.49 -3.28
C HIS A 65 3.22 -17.43 -3.75
N PRO A 66 1.96 -17.44 -3.25
CA PRO A 66 1.05 -16.36 -3.56
C PRO A 66 1.73 -15.09 -3.06
N LEU A 67 2.05 -14.19 -4.00
CA LEU A 67 2.33 -12.80 -3.69
C LEU A 67 1.02 -12.26 -3.13
N ASN A 68 0.83 -12.45 -1.83
CA ASN A 68 -0.31 -11.94 -1.09
C ASN A 68 -0.06 -10.44 -0.93
N ILE A 69 -0.18 -9.73 -2.05
CA ILE A 69 -0.08 -8.28 -2.15
C ILE A 69 -1.43 -7.78 -1.70
N PHE A 70 -1.66 -7.81 -0.39
CA PHE A 70 -2.39 -6.69 0.19
C PHE A 70 -1.41 -5.52 0.06
N PRO A 71 -1.65 -4.53 -0.81
CA PRO A 71 -0.83 -3.34 -0.79
C PRO A 71 -0.99 -2.77 0.61
N ALA A 72 0.05 -2.89 1.43
CA ALA A 72 0.12 -2.16 2.68
C ALA A 72 -0.13 -0.70 2.30
N PRO A 73 -1.07 -0.01 2.96
CA PRO A 73 -1.47 1.34 2.57
C PRO A 73 -0.20 2.17 2.40
N PHE A 74 -0.07 2.83 1.25
CA PHE A 74 1.06 3.58 0.66
C PHE A 74 1.74 4.60 1.62
N ALA A 75 2.19 4.13 2.77
CA ALA A 75 2.53 4.95 3.94
C ALA A 75 3.78 4.44 4.66
N SER A 76 4.22 3.23 4.32
CA SER A 76 5.49 2.67 4.76
C SER A 76 6.58 3.00 3.75
N PRO A 77 7.82 3.23 4.21
CA PRO A 77 8.94 3.54 3.34
C PRO A 77 9.10 2.40 2.35
N SER A 78 9.46 2.74 1.11
CA SER A 78 9.68 1.71 0.10
C SER A 78 10.69 0.69 0.62
N LEU A 79 10.59 -0.58 0.19
CA LEU A 79 11.57 -1.59 0.60
C LEU A 79 13.01 -1.14 0.29
N LEU A 80 13.19 -0.36 -0.78
CA LEU A 80 14.44 0.31 -1.13
C LEU A 80 14.89 1.32 -0.07
N ASP A 81 14.01 2.19 0.43
CA ASP A 81 14.33 3.16 1.49
C ASP A 81 14.74 2.47 2.80
N ARG A 82 14.09 1.34 3.14
CA ARG A 82 14.46 0.52 4.31
C ARG A 82 15.84 -0.10 4.16
N VAL A 83 16.18 -0.59 2.97
CA VAL A 83 17.48 -1.17 2.64
C VAL A 83 18.59 -0.13 2.60
N GLN A 84 18.26 1.10 2.22
CA GLN A 84 19.20 2.23 2.14
C GLN A 84 19.38 2.97 3.48
N ASN A 85 18.79 2.47 4.59
CA ASN A 85 18.79 3.14 5.90
C ASN A 85 18.37 4.62 5.82
N ARG A 86 17.49 4.96 4.88
CA ARG A 86 17.01 6.32 4.76
C ARG A 86 16.06 6.59 5.93
N PRO A 87 16.26 7.67 6.72
CA PRO A 87 15.37 7.96 7.83
C PRO A 87 13.96 8.22 7.28
N ASP A 88 13.02 7.36 7.66
CA ASP A 88 11.61 7.49 7.30
C ASP A 88 10.95 8.55 8.17
N VAL A 89 11.19 9.81 7.78
CA VAL A 89 10.68 10.97 8.51
C VAL A 89 9.15 10.96 8.52
N GLU A 90 8.50 10.60 7.41
CA GLU A 90 7.04 10.59 7.33
C GLU A 90 6.40 9.48 8.17
N GLY A 91 6.93 8.26 8.13
CA GLY A 91 6.43 7.17 8.97
C GLY A 91 6.65 7.47 10.45
N ASN A 92 7.81 8.02 10.83
CA ASN A 92 8.07 8.45 12.20
C ASN A 92 7.11 9.56 12.66
N LEU A 93 6.82 10.54 11.80
CA LEU A 93 5.83 11.59 12.09
C LEU A 93 4.42 11.01 12.27
N ARG A 94 4.03 10.02 11.45
CA ARG A 94 2.72 9.33 11.60
C ARG A 94 2.64 8.55 12.91
N ILE A 95 3.72 7.86 13.29
CA ILE A 95 3.83 7.15 14.57
C ILE A 95 3.70 8.14 15.73
N LEU A 96 4.42 9.26 15.68
CA LEU A 96 4.32 10.32 16.70
C LEU A 96 2.92 10.94 16.77
N LYS A 97 2.27 11.18 15.62
CA LYS A 97 0.89 11.69 15.56
C LYS A 97 -0.10 10.70 16.19
N ARG A 98 0.04 9.41 15.89
CA ARG A 98 -0.78 8.33 16.47
C ARG A 98 -0.53 8.18 17.98
N ASN A 99 0.73 8.24 18.40
CA ASN A 99 1.08 8.17 19.82
C ASN A 99 0.54 9.39 20.57
N ARG A 100 0.56 10.58 19.95
CA ARG A 100 -0.04 11.80 20.53
C ARG A 100 -1.56 11.75 20.59
N SER A 101 -2.24 11.15 19.61
CA SER A 101 -3.69 10.95 19.68
C SER A 101 -4.05 9.95 20.77
N ASN A 102 -3.27 8.88 20.92
CA ASN A 102 -3.51 7.84 21.93
C ASN A 102 -3.16 8.33 23.35
N ALA A 103 -2.07 9.09 23.51
CA ALA A 103 -1.65 9.68 24.78
C ALA A 103 -2.59 10.79 25.28
N ARG A 104 -3.40 11.37 24.40
CA ARG A 104 -4.42 12.35 24.79
C ARG A 104 -5.59 11.75 25.55
N GLY A 105 -5.68 10.41 25.67
CA GLY A 105 -6.51 9.68 26.65
C GLY A 105 -8.03 9.93 26.63
N THR A 106 -8.48 10.89 25.84
CA THR A 106 -9.83 11.42 25.85
C THR A 106 -10.22 11.45 24.39
N SER A 107 -10.83 10.36 23.93
CA SER A 107 -11.70 10.42 22.76
C SER A 107 -12.76 11.46 23.09
N VAL A 108 -12.54 12.69 22.67
CA VAL A 108 -13.55 13.74 22.79
C VAL A 108 -14.55 13.45 21.70
N TYR A 109 -15.67 12.83 22.06
CA TYR A 109 -16.80 12.72 21.17
C TYR A 109 -17.33 14.13 20.91
N ILE A 110 -17.17 14.60 19.68
CA ILE A 110 -17.77 15.85 19.22
C ILE A 110 -19.05 15.46 18.52
N GLN A 111 -20.19 15.94 19.05
CA GLN A 111 -21.49 15.65 18.46
C GLN A 111 -21.54 16.20 17.02
N PRO A 112 -21.86 15.38 16.00
CA PRO A 112 -21.94 15.82 14.63
C PRO A 112 -22.98 16.94 14.46
N GLN A 113 -22.56 18.02 13.81
CA GLN A 113 -23.41 19.17 13.52
C GLN A 113 -23.69 19.20 12.02
N ALA A 114 -24.90 19.59 11.65
CA ALA A 114 -25.30 19.75 10.26
C ALA A 114 -25.93 21.11 10.04
N LYS A 115 -26.03 21.48 8.76
CA LYS A 115 -26.75 22.66 8.29
C LYS A 115 -27.96 22.21 7.47
N PRO A 116 -29.02 23.04 7.39
CA PRO A 116 -30.19 22.70 6.60
C PRO A 116 -29.90 22.72 5.09
N SER A 117 -28.88 23.47 4.66
CA SER A 117 -28.38 23.48 3.29
C SER A 117 -26.91 23.90 3.24
N ILE A 118 -26.25 23.65 2.10
CA ILE A 118 -24.84 24.01 1.88
C ILE A 118 -24.59 25.52 2.07
N GLN A 119 -25.56 26.35 1.67
CA GLN A 119 -25.45 27.81 1.70
C GLN A 119 -25.89 28.42 3.04
N ALA A 120 -26.36 27.61 3.99
CA ALA A 120 -26.88 28.12 5.25
C ALA A 120 -25.75 28.71 6.12
N PRO A 121 -26.01 29.80 6.86
CA PRO A 121 -25.04 30.39 7.78
C PRO A 121 -24.71 29.43 8.93
N ASP A 122 -23.51 29.57 9.50
CA ASP A 122 -23.04 28.70 10.60
C ASP A 122 -23.92 28.75 11.85
N ASP A 123 -24.62 29.85 12.04
CA ASP A 123 -25.50 30.10 13.18
C ASP A 123 -26.76 29.24 13.14
N THR A 124 -27.05 28.60 11.99
CA THR A 124 -28.19 27.69 11.78
C THR A 124 -27.83 26.21 11.93
N ARG A 125 -26.63 25.92 12.48
CA ARG A 125 -26.21 24.56 12.76
C ARG A 125 -27.12 23.91 13.79
N PHE A 126 -27.41 22.63 13.58
CA PHE A 126 -28.16 21.81 14.50
C PHE A 126 -27.48 20.45 14.69
N PRO A 127 -27.77 19.75 15.81
CA PRO A 127 -27.28 18.40 16.03
C PRO A 127 -27.83 17.45 14.96
N LEU A 128 -26.94 16.85 14.16
CA LEU A 128 -27.33 15.98 13.05
C LEU A 128 -28.14 14.77 13.53
N MET A 129 -27.75 14.20 14.68
CA MET A 129 -28.35 12.97 15.19
C MET A 129 -29.84 13.12 15.50
N GLU A 130 -30.28 14.30 15.93
CA GLU A 130 -31.71 14.57 16.21
C GLU A 130 -32.53 14.51 14.91
N LYS A 131 -32.01 15.09 13.82
CA LYS A 131 -32.67 15.06 12.51
C LYS A 131 -32.64 13.69 11.84
N VAL A 132 -31.59 12.91 12.09
CA VAL A 132 -31.53 11.52 11.64
C VAL A 132 -32.59 10.69 12.37
N MET A 133 -32.75 10.86 13.69
CA MET A 133 -33.78 10.15 14.44
C MET A 133 -35.20 10.55 14.01
N GLU A 134 -35.45 11.85 13.80
CA GLU A 134 -36.72 12.35 13.26
C GLU A 134 -37.02 11.75 11.88
N PHE A 135 -36.03 11.65 11.00
CA PHE A 135 -36.18 11.01 9.70
C PHE A 135 -36.50 9.52 9.82
N LEU A 136 -35.80 8.79 10.70
CA LEU A 136 -36.00 7.35 10.92
C LEU A 136 -37.39 7.02 11.49
N ASP A 137 -37.99 7.94 12.24
CA ASP A 137 -39.35 7.81 12.79
C ASP A 137 -40.44 8.27 11.79
N SER A 138 -40.05 8.82 10.65
CA SER A 138 -40.96 9.33 9.63
C SER A 138 -41.20 8.35 8.47
N ASP A 139 -42.25 8.58 7.69
CA ASP A 139 -42.50 7.82 6.45
C ASP A 139 -41.61 8.23 5.27
N GLN A 140 -40.72 9.22 5.46
CA GLN A 140 -39.86 9.74 4.41
C GLN A 140 -38.90 8.66 3.91
N LYS A 141 -38.67 8.63 2.59
CA LYS A 141 -37.85 7.58 1.95
C LYS A 141 -36.43 8.02 1.64
N VAL A 142 -36.15 9.32 1.65
CA VAL A 142 -34.87 9.88 1.23
C VAL A 142 -34.39 10.90 2.23
N PHE A 143 -33.15 10.73 2.70
CA PHE A 143 -32.43 11.70 3.51
C PHE A 143 -31.10 12.00 2.82
N LEU A 144 -30.90 13.26 2.43
CA LEU A 144 -29.67 13.68 1.75
C LEU A 144 -28.72 14.31 2.76
N LEU A 145 -27.58 13.65 3.00
CA LEU A 145 -26.49 14.16 3.80
C LEU A 145 -25.31 14.55 2.89
N LEU A 146 -24.86 15.80 3.00
CA LEU A 146 -23.74 16.34 2.24
C LEU A 146 -22.65 16.76 3.22
N GLY A 147 -21.43 16.28 3.02
CA GLY A 147 -20.30 16.56 3.89
C GLY A 147 -18.97 16.46 3.14
N ASP A 148 -17.95 17.09 3.71
CA ASP A 148 -16.58 16.98 3.21
C ASP A 148 -15.98 15.59 3.53
N SER A 149 -14.94 15.21 2.79
CA SER A 149 -14.27 13.93 3.01
C SER A 149 -13.71 13.82 4.43
N GLY A 150 -14.22 12.86 5.20
CA GLY A 150 -13.82 12.62 6.60
C GLY A 150 -14.74 13.23 7.67
N ALA A 151 -15.87 13.84 7.26
CA ALA A 151 -16.97 14.22 8.14
C ALA A 151 -17.91 13.04 8.49
#